data_AF-A0A967SUG7-F1
#
_entry.id   AF-A0A967SUG7-F1
#
_cell.length_a   1.000
_cell.length_b   1.000
_cell.length_c   1.000
_cell.angle_alpha   90.00
_cell.angle_beta   90.00
_cell.angle_gamma   90.00
#
_symmetry.space_group_name_H-M   'P 1'
#
loop_
_entity.id
_entity.type
_entity.pdbx_description
1 polymer ?
#
loop_
_entity_poly.entity_id
_entity_poly.type
_entity_poly.pdbx_seq_one_letter_code
_entity_poly.pdbx_strand_id
1 'polypeptide(L)'
;EKVPAAIYVANGFGKLMGSTQVNELGNIETPIVLTNTLSVPVAAKAVIDYTLHQPGNEDVRSVNPVIGETNDGYLNNIRAGYVEQAQVLKA
;
A
#
# COMPACT_ATOMS: atom_id res chain seq x y z
N GLU A 1 -1.18 14.15 -8.25
CA GLU A 1 0.18 14.73 -8.31
C GLU A 1 1.06 14.03 -7.28
N LYS A 2 2.36 13.87 -7.56
CA LYS A 2 3.29 13.26 -6.60
C LYS A 2 3.63 14.25 -5.49
N VAL A 3 3.87 13.78 -4.29
CA VAL A 3 4.21 14.63 -3.14
C VAL A 3 5.57 14.24 -2.54
N PRO A 4 6.42 15.20 -2.13
CA PRO A 4 7.66 14.90 -1.43
C PRO A 4 7.40 14.08 -0.17
N ALA A 5 8.24 13.07 0.07
CA ALA A 5 8.06 12.13 1.17
C ALA A 5 9.38 11.51 1.63
N ALA A 6 9.39 10.98 2.85
CA ALA A 6 10.49 10.20 3.43
C ALA A 6 9.93 9.13 4.35
N ILE A 7 10.70 8.06 4.57
CA ILE A 7 10.36 6.97 5.50
C ILE A 7 11.46 6.83 6.55
N TYR A 8 11.05 6.72 7.81
CA TYR A 8 11.92 6.40 8.91
C TYR A 8 11.51 5.07 9.55
N VAL A 9 12.46 4.14 9.67
CA VAL A 9 12.24 2.82 10.29
C VAL A 9 12.92 2.79 11.65
N ALA A 10 12.13 2.91 12.72
CA ALA A 10 12.63 2.75 14.09
C ALA A 10 12.95 1.28 14.41
N ASN A 11 12.05 0.37 14.04
CA ASN A 11 12.22 -1.08 14.11
C ASN A 11 11.54 -1.73 12.91
N GLY A 12 12.25 -2.63 12.22
CA GLY A 12 11.80 -3.21 10.94
C GLY A 12 10.95 -4.48 11.05
N PHE A 13 10.35 -4.79 12.20
CA PHE A 13 9.54 -6.01 12.38
C PHE A 13 8.13 -5.88 11.76
N GLY A 14 8.05 -5.44 10.51
CA GLY A 14 6.81 -5.20 9.77
C GLY A 14 6.92 -5.61 8.30
N LYS A 15 5.87 -5.36 7.52
CA LYS A 15 5.78 -5.66 6.08
C LYS A 15 5.32 -4.42 5.30
N LEU A 16 6.01 -3.29 5.52
CA LEU A 16 5.80 -2.06 4.76
C LEU A 16 6.15 -2.28 3.27
N MET A 17 5.21 -1.98 2.37
CA MET A 17 5.43 -2.03 0.92
C MET A 17 5.71 -0.63 0.37
N GLY A 18 6.59 -0.59 -0.65
CA GLY A 18 6.87 0.61 -1.45
C GLY A 18 7.92 1.55 -0.88
N SER A 19 8.58 1.17 0.21
CA SER A 19 9.52 2.05 0.93
C SER A 19 10.82 2.33 0.17
N THR A 20 11.30 1.38 -0.61
CA THR A 20 12.57 1.50 -1.35
C THR A 20 12.53 2.62 -2.38
N GLN A 21 11.45 2.72 -3.17
CA GLN A 21 11.31 3.80 -4.16
C GLN A 21 11.06 5.17 -3.50
N VAL A 22 10.36 5.23 -2.36
CA VAL A 22 10.21 6.48 -1.60
C VAL A 22 11.56 6.96 -1.10
N ASN A 23 12.41 6.06 -0.58
CA ASN A 23 13.75 6.40 -0.12
C ASN A 23 14.68 6.83 -1.26
N GLU A 24 14.51 6.25 -2.45
CA GLU A 24 15.33 6.58 -3.63
C GLU A 24 14.90 7.91 -4.28
N LEU A 25 13.60 8.10 -4.50
CA LEU A 25 13.07 9.21 -5.29
C LEU A 25 12.50 10.36 -4.45
N GLY A 26 12.35 10.17 -3.14
CA GLY A 26 11.89 11.19 -2.20
C GLY A 26 10.43 11.62 -2.42
N ASN A 27 9.59 10.78 -3.01
CA ASN A 27 8.19 11.11 -3.28
C ASN A 27 7.25 9.90 -3.18
N ILE A 28 5.98 10.19 -2.93
CA ILE A 28 4.86 9.26 -3.01
C ILE A 28 4.00 9.61 -4.22
N GLU A 29 3.56 8.57 -4.95
CA GLU A 29 2.78 8.68 -6.19
C GLU A 29 1.44 7.93 -6.14
N THR A 30 1.10 7.35 -4.99
CA THR A 30 -0.13 6.60 -4.73
C THR A 30 -0.77 7.01 -3.41
N PRO A 31 -2.07 6.74 -3.21
CA PRO A 31 -2.66 6.80 -1.86
C PRO A 31 -1.93 5.87 -0.90
N ILE A 32 -1.79 6.30 0.36
CA ILE A 32 -1.28 5.45 1.43
C ILE A 32 -2.44 4.63 1.98
N VAL A 33 -2.30 3.31 2.02
CA VAL A 33 -3.30 2.40 2.64
C VAL A 33 -2.72 1.76 3.88
N LEU A 34 -3.52 1.69 4.94
CA LEU A 34 -3.20 0.99 6.19
C LEU A 34 -4.13 -0.21 6.35
N THR A 35 -3.57 -1.38 6.65
CA THR A 35 -4.32 -2.63 6.80
C THR A 35 -3.65 -3.58 7.81
N ASN A 36 -4.11 -4.82 7.92
CA ASN A 36 -3.44 -5.84 8.73
C ASN A 36 -2.24 -6.47 7.98
N THR A 37 -1.33 -7.10 8.72
CA THR A 37 -0.09 -7.69 8.19
C THR A 37 -0.29 -8.60 6.97
N LEU A 38 -1.31 -9.48 6.98
CA LEU A 38 -1.51 -10.46 5.91
C LEU A 38 -2.31 -9.90 4.72
N SER A 39 -2.91 -8.72 4.89
CA SER A 39 -3.66 -8.03 3.84
C SER A 39 -2.83 -7.02 3.04
N VAL A 40 -1.54 -6.85 3.34
CA VAL A 40 -0.64 -5.98 2.55
C VAL A 40 -0.67 -6.31 1.05
N PRO A 41 -0.57 -7.58 0.60
CA PRO A 41 -0.54 -7.89 -0.84
C PRO A 41 -1.84 -7.55 -1.57
N VAL A 42 -3.00 -7.80 -0.94
CA VAL A 42 -4.30 -7.50 -1.56
C VAL A 42 -4.57 -5.99 -1.61
N ALA A 43 -4.16 -5.26 -0.57
CA ALA A 43 -4.22 -3.80 -0.56
C ALA A 43 -3.29 -3.18 -1.63
N ALA A 44 -2.08 -3.70 -1.78
CA ALA A 44 -1.16 -3.29 -2.84
C ALA A 44 -1.78 -3.49 -4.22
N LYS A 45 -2.37 -4.67 -4.47
CA LYS A 45 -3.04 -4.94 -5.74
C LYS A 45 -4.20 -3.96 -6.01
N ALA A 46 -5.03 -3.69 -5.00
CA ALA A 46 -6.12 -2.72 -5.14
C ALA A 46 -5.60 -1.31 -5.47
N VAL A 47 -4.52 -0.86 -4.83
CA VAL A 47 -3.93 0.47 -5.09
C VAL A 47 -3.27 0.53 -6.47
N ILE A 48 -2.60 -0.54 -6.90
CA ILE A 48 -2.05 -0.64 -8.27
C ILE A 48 -3.18 -0.52 -9.29
N ASP A 49 -4.22 -1.35 -9.14
CA ASP A 49 -5.36 -1.37 -10.07
C ASP A 49 -6.05 0.00 -10.06
N TYR A 50 -6.37 0.56 -8.90
CA TYR A 50 -6.94 1.90 -8.77
C TYR A 50 -6.12 2.94 -9.53
N THR A 51 -4.81 2.98 -9.26
CA THR A 51 -3.92 4.01 -9.83
C THR A 51 -3.85 3.88 -11.35
N LEU A 52 -3.67 2.67 -11.88
CA LEU A 52 -3.56 2.45 -13.33
C LEU A 52 -4.86 2.75 -14.09
N HIS A 53 -6.03 2.68 -13.44
CA HIS A 53 -7.32 3.00 -14.06
C HIS A 53 -7.69 4.48 -13.99
N GLN A 54 -6.89 5.33 -13.33
CA GLN A 54 -7.16 6.76 -13.31
C GLN A 54 -6.95 7.39 -14.70
N PRO A 55 -7.82 8.33 -15.13
CA PRO A 55 -7.63 9.06 -16.38
C PRO A 55 -6.25 9.74 -16.44
N GLY A 56 -5.55 9.60 -17.56
CA GLY A 56 -4.20 10.15 -17.77
C GLY A 56 -3.05 9.18 -17.42
N ASN A 57 -3.36 7.97 -16.94
CA ASN A 57 -2.36 6.94 -16.64
C ASN A 57 -2.26 5.84 -17.72
N GLU A 58 -2.81 6.06 -18.92
CA GLU A 58 -2.87 5.06 -19.99
C GLU A 58 -1.48 4.55 -20.43
N ASP A 59 -0.45 5.40 -20.33
CA ASP A 59 0.95 5.06 -20.65
C ASP A 59 1.80 4.65 -19.43
N VAL A 60 1.22 4.63 -18.22
CA VAL A 60 1.94 4.25 -17.00
C VAL A 60 2.17 2.74 -16.97
N ARG A 61 3.45 2.34 -16.89
CA ARG A 61 3.85 0.92 -16.93
C ARG A 61 3.86 0.24 -15.57
N SER A 62 4.17 1.00 -14.52
CA SER A 62 4.29 0.52 -13.16
C SER A 62 4.02 1.66 -12.19
N VAL A 63 3.62 1.30 -10.97
CA VAL A 63 3.35 2.24 -9.89
C VAL A 63 3.94 1.65 -8.61
N ASN A 64 4.40 2.51 -7.71
CA ASN A 64 4.82 2.12 -6.37
C ASN A 64 3.68 2.32 -5.34
N PRO A 65 2.94 1.25 -4.94
CA PRO A 65 1.95 1.34 -3.88
C PRO A 65 2.62 1.46 -2.50
N VAL A 66 2.15 2.38 -1.67
CA VAL A 66 2.63 2.54 -0.28
C VAL A 66 1.61 1.96 0.70
N ILE A 67 1.95 0.80 1.27
CA ILE A 67 1.04 0.05 2.15
C ILE A 67 1.69 -0.17 3.52
N GLY A 68 1.11 0.43 4.55
CA GLY A 68 1.49 0.23 5.95
C GLY A 68 0.61 -0.81 6.64
N GLU A 69 1.11 -1.42 7.72
CA GLU A 69 0.39 -2.46 8.43
C GLU A 69 0.70 -2.54 9.92
N THR A 70 -0.23 -3.16 10.64
CA THR A 70 -0.02 -3.69 12.00
C THR A 70 -0.66 -5.07 12.13
N ASN A 71 -0.15 -5.91 13.02
CA ASN A 71 -0.72 -7.24 13.25
C ASN A 71 -1.91 -7.19 14.20
N ASP A 72 -3.10 -7.54 13.71
CA ASP A 72 -4.36 -7.56 14.48
C ASP A 72 -4.77 -8.98 14.91
N GLY A 73 -3.88 -9.98 14.78
CA GLY A 73 -4.16 -11.40 14.98
C GLY A 73 -4.54 -11.82 16.41
N TYR A 74 -4.47 -10.89 17.38
CA TYR A 74 -5.00 -11.12 18.72
C TYR A 74 -6.54 -11.05 18.77
N LEU A 75 -7.15 -10.15 17.97
CA LEU A 75 -8.61 -9.93 17.95
C LEU A 75 -9.25 -10.40 16.64
N ASN A 76 -8.49 -10.37 15.54
CA ASN A 76 -8.95 -10.75 14.21
C ASN A 76 -8.46 -12.16 13.86
N ASN A 77 -9.28 -12.94 13.16
CA ASN A 77 -8.78 -14.14 12.47
C ASN A 77 -8.01 -13.71 11.21
N ILE A 78 -6.82 -13.14 11.41
CA ILE A 78 -5.98 -12.54 10.36
C ILE A 78 -5.67 -13.53 9.23
N ARG A 79 -5.66 -14.84 9.53
CA ARG A 79 -5.39 -15.91 8.55
C ARG A 79 -6.54 -16.17 7.59
N ALA A 80 -7.76 -15.71 7.90
CA ALA A 80 -8.91 -15.87 7.02
C ALA A 80 -8.91 -14.89 5.85
N GLY A 81 -8.14 -13.79 5.91
CA GLY A 81 -7.96 -12.87 4.79
C GLY A 81 -9.24 -12.10 4.41
N TYR A 82 -9.98 -11.56 5.39
CA TYR A 82 -11.27 -10.89 5.16
C TYR A 82 -11.21 -9.58 4.37
N VAL A 83 -10.03 -8.97 4.23
CA VAL A 83 -9.87 -7.75 3.42
C VAL A 83 -9.74 -8.17 1.97
N GLU A 84 -10.66 -7.70 1.13
CA GLU A 84 -10.61 -7.84 -0.33
C GLU A 84 -10.36 -6.47 -0.97
N GLN A 85 -10.11 -6.46 -2.28
CA GLN A 85 -9.87 -5.22 -3.01
C GLN A 85 -11.05 -4.25 -2.91
N ALA A 86 -12.29 -4.76 -2.86
CA ALA A 86 -13.49 -3.94 -2.76
C ALA A 86 -13.54 -3.09 -1.47
N GLN A 87 -13.10 -3.63 -0.32
CA GLN A 87 -13.03 -2.86 0.92
C GLN A 87 -11.95 -1.78 0.83
N VAL A 88 -10.82 -2.07 0.16
CA VAL A 88 -9.73 -1.10 -0.02
C VAL A 88 -10.17 0.06 -0.91
N LEU A 89 -10.87 -0.22 -2.01
CA LEU A 89 -11.36 0.79 -2.94
C LEU A 89 -12.50 1.67 -2.39
N LYS A 90 -13.21 1.19 -1.36
CA LYS A 90 -14.32 1.90 -0.72
C LYS A 90 -13.86 2.89 0.37
N ALA A 91 -12.69 2.65 0.96
CA ALA A 91 -12.18 3.39 2.13
C ALA A 91 -11.99 4.88 1.82
#